data_AF-A0A6N9J6F9-F1
#
_entry.id   AF-A0A6N9J6F9-F1
#
_cell.length_a   1.000
_cell.length_b   1.000
_cell.length_c   1.000
_cell.angle_alpha   90.00
_cell.angle_beta   90.00
_cell.angle_gamma   90.00
#
_symmetry.space_group_name_H-M   'P 1'
#
loop_
_entity.id
_entity.type
_entity.pdbx_description
1 polymer ?
#
loop_
_entity_poly.entity_id
_entity_poly.type
_entity_poly.pdbx_seq_one_letter_code
_entity_poly.pdbx_strand_id
1 'polypeptide(L)' 'MNETTAIANIKGLNISPGKKDDWLDCLAEGIDELPPTERLIISLFYYEGLTIKEISLVLEMPESEVSKIHYDTVLELLKK' A
#
# COMPACT_ATOMS: atom_id res chain seq x y z
N MET A 1 -6.77 -11.71 17.13
CA MET A 1 -6.37 -12.36 15.87
C MET A 1 -4.98 -11.85 15.54
N ASN A 2 -4.09 -12.78 15.25
CA ASN A 2 -2.64 -12.74 15.43
C ASN A 2 -1.88 -11.85 14.42
N GLU A 3 -1.26 -10.78 14.93
CA GLU A 3 -0.34 -9.88 14.20
C GLU A 3 0.94 -10.59 13.70
N THR A 4 1.15 -11.87 14.04
CA THR A 4 2.38 -12.60 13.73
C THR A 4 2.36 -13.32 12.37
N THR A 5 1.21 -13.43 11.69
CA THR A 5 1.13 -14.22 10.44
C THR A 5 1.58 -13.43 9.19
N ALA A 6 1.60 -12.09 9.22
CA ALA A 6 1.91 -11.26 8.05
C ALA A 6 3.42 -11.09 7.76
N ILE A 7 4.31 -11.35 8.74
CA ILE A 7 5.75 -11.08 8.60
C ILE A 7 6.48 -12.21 7.85
N ALA A 8 5.82 -13.36 7.62
CA ALA A 8 6.46 -14.52 7.00
C ALA A 8 6.69 -14.42 5.48
N ASN A 9 6.08 -13.46 4.77
CA ASN A 9 6.04 -13.48 3.30
C ASN A 9 6.92 -12.44 2.57
N ILE A 10 7.69 -11.61 3.30
CA ILE A 10 8.51 -10.55 2.70
C ILE A 10 9.88 -11.10 2.19
N LYS A 11 10.26 -12.33 2.58
CA LYS A 11 11.58 -12.92 2.28
C LYS A 11 11.84 -13.30 0.80
N GLY A 12 10.89 -13.10 -0.10
CA GLY A 12 11.00 -13.49 -1.52
C GLY A 12 11.09 -12.34 -2.53
N LEU A 13 11.01 -11.08 -2.10
CA LEU A 13 11.05 -9.94 -3.01
C LEU A 13 12.51 -9.65 -3.38
N ASN A 14 12.92 -10.15 -4.55
CA ASN A 14 14.21 -9.85 -5.17
C ASN A 14 14.16 -8.41 -5.72
N ILE A 15 14.27 -7.44 -4.82
CA ILE A 15 14.28 -6.01 -5.14
C ILE A 15 15.70 -5.68 -5.60
N SER A 16 15.94 -5.73 -6.91
CA SER A 16 17.17 -5.22 -7.49
C SER A 16 16.95 -3.74 -7.83
N PRO A 17 17.59 -2.79 -7.12
CA PRO A 17 17.45 -1.37 -7.45
C PRO A 17 18.10 -1.11 -8.81
N GLY A 18 17.26 -0.85 -9.82
CA GLY A 18 17.67 -0.25 -11.08
C GLY A 18 18.10 1.21 -10.89
N LYS A 19 18.35 1.92 -11.99
CA LYS A 19 18.68 3.35 -11.98
C LYS A 19 17.60 4.12 -11.21
N LYS A 20 18.00 5.10 -10.39
CA LYS A 20 17.10 5.81 -9.46
C LYS A 20 15.95 6.57 -10.17
N ASP A 21 16.08 6.87 -11.45
CA ASP A 21 15.03 7.58 -12.19
C ASP A 21 13.97 6.57 -12.68
N ASP A 22 14.41 5.42 -13.18
CA ASP A 22 13.52 4.38 -13.75
C ASP A 22 12.52 3.81 -12.73
N TRP A 23 12.91 3.61 -11.46
CA TRP A 23 11.99 3.05 -10.45
C TRP A 23 10.96 4.08 -9.94
N LEU A 24 11.29 5.38 -9.97
CA LEU A 24 10.35 6.43 -9.59
C LEU A 24 9.25 6.53 -10.65
N ASP A 25 9.61 6.44 -11.92
CA ASP A 25 8.68 6.44 -13.03
C ASP A 25 7.77 5.19 -12.98
N CYS A 26 8.33 3.99 -12.78
CA CYS A 26 7.52 2.78 -12.60
C CYS A 26 6.56 2.85 -11.40
N LEU A 27 7.00 3.45 -10.29
CA LEU A 27 6.17 3.62 -9.09
C LEU A 27 5.06 4.65 -9.34
N ALA A 28 5.36 5.76 -10.02
CA ALA A 28 4.38 6.78 -10.37
C ALA A 28 3.30 6.19 -11.29
N GLU A 29 3.69 5.45 -12.33
CA GLU A 29 2.76 4.72 -13.19
C GLU A 29 1.92 3.71 -12.39
N GLY A 30 2.56 2.97 -11.48
CA GLY A 30 1.87 2.03 -10.60
C GLY A 30 0.80 2.70 -9.73
N ILE A 31 1.07 3.89 -9.19
CA ILE A 31 0.11 4.67 -8.39
C ILE A 31 -1.04 5.20 -9.26
N ASP A 32 -0.76 5.60 -10.50
CA ASP A 32 -1.77 6.13 -11.43
C ASP A 32 -2.77 5.05 -11.88
N GLU A 33 -2.33 3.80 -11.96
CA GLU A 33 -3.17 2.64 -12.31
C GLU A 33 -4.02 2.12 -11.16
N LEU A 34 -3.78 2.56 -9.92
CA LEU A 34 -4.53 2.08 -8.76
C LEU A 34 -6.04 2.40 -8.87
N PRO A 35 -6.91 1.49 -8.41
CA PRO A 35 -8.31 1.79 -8.23
C PRO A 35 -8.52 3.02 -7.34
N PRO A 36 -9.59 3.82 -7.56
CA PRO A 36 -9.81 5.05 -6.81
C PRO A 36 -9.79 4.88 -5.29
N THR A 37 -10.35 3.77 -4.80
CA THR A 37 -10.39 3.45 -3.37
C THR A 37 -9.00 3.19 -2.80
N GLU A 38 -8.17 2.42 -3.52
CA GLU A 38 -6.81 2.08 -3.09
C GLU A 38 -5.92 3.31 -3.07
N ARG A 39 -5.96 4.10 -4.16
CA ARG A 39 -5.22 5.37 -4.24
C ARG A 39 -5.62 6.34 -3.14
N LEU A 40 -6.91 6.39 -2.80
CA LEU A 40 -7.40 7.23 -1.70
C LEU A 40 -6.87 6.76 -0.35
N ILE A 41 -6.88 5.45 -0.05
CA ILE A 41 -6.32 4.89 1.19
C ILE A 41 -4.83 5.20 1.31
N ILE A 42 -4.05 5.01 0.22
CA ILE A 42 -2.62 5.33 0.18
C ILE A 42 -2.38 6.84 0.38
N SER A 43 -3.20 7.70 -0.25
CA SER A 43 -3.09 9.15 -0.10
C SER A 43 -3.37 9.59 1.33
N LEU A 44 -4.46 9.09 1.93
CA LEU A 44 -4.79 9.42 3.32
C LEU A 44 -3.71 8.95 4.30
N PHE A 45 -3.09 7.79 4.05
CA PHE A 45 -2.07 7.24 4.92
C PHE A 45 -0.70 7.94 4.76
N TYR A 46 -0.19 8.07 3.53
CA TYR A 46 1.17 8.56 3.29
C TYR A 46 1.25 10.07 3.07
N TYR A 47 0.24 10.69 2.45
CA TYR A 47 0.25 12.12 2.17
C TYR A 47 -0.37 12.93 3.31
N GLU A 48 -1.55 12.51 3.80
CA GLU A 48 -2.25 13.19 4.88
C GLU A 48 -1.83 12.70 6.29
N GLY A 49 -1.13 11.55 6.38
CA GLY A 49 -0.61 11.03 7.64
C GLY A 49 -1.65 10.42 8.59
N LEU A 50 -2.83 10.05 8.09
CA LEU A 50 -3.87 9.42 8.89
C LEU A 50 -3.52 7.98 9.25
N THR A 51 -3.96 7.55 10.42
CA THR A 51 -3.90 6.16 10.87
C THR A 51 -4.99 5.31 10.22
N ILE A 52 -4.81 3.98 10.16
CA ILE A 52 -5.84 3.04 9.66
C ILE A 52 -7.20 3.24 10.34
N LYS A 53 -7.21 3.56 11.63
CA LYS A 53 -8.41 3.86 12.41
C LYS A 53 -9.10 5.17 11.98
N GLU A 54 -8.32 6.21 11.68
CA GLU A 54 -8.90 7.47 11.19
C GLU A 54 -9.43 7.28 9.76
N ILE A 55 -8.70 6.56 8.92
CA ILE A 55 -9.12 6.21 7.56
C ILE A 55 -10.40 5.37 7.58
N SER A 56 -10.51 4.40 8.48
CA SER A 56 -11.71 3.57 8.62
C SER A 56 -12.95 4.39 8.98
N LEU A 57 -12.77 5.43 9.81
CA LEU A 57 -13.84 6.36 10.15
C LEU A 57 -14.20 7.29 8.99
N VAL A 58 -13.20 7.76 8.23
CA VAL A 58 -13.40 8.65 7.07
C VAL A 58 -14.11 7.93 5.92
N LEU A 59 -13.76 6.67 5.67
CA LEU A 59 -14.31 5.87 4.57
C LEU A 59 -15.53 5.03 4.96
N GLU A 60 -15.92 5.05 6.24
CA GLU A 60 -16.99 4.20 6.79
C GLU A 60 -16.76 2.70 6.51
N MET A 61 -15.50 2.26 6.56
CA MET A 61 -15.07 0.88 6.29
C MET A 61 -14.50 0.23 7.55
N PRO A 62 -14.55 -1.11 7.71
CA PRO A 62 -13.87 -1.80 8.81
C PRO A 62 -12.34 -1.60 8.75
N GLU A 63 -11.70 -1.39 9.91
CA GLU A 63 -10.23 -1.27 10.02
C GLU A 63 -9.50 -2.45 9.36
N SER A 64 -10.03 -3.67 9.50
CA SER A 64 -9.46 -4.88 8.88
C SER A 64 -9.46 -4.83 7.36
N GLU A 65 -10.47 -4.20 6.76
CA GLU A 65 -10.61 -4.07 5.31
C GLU A 65 -9.66 -2.99 4.79
N VAL A 66 -9.62 -1.84 5.45
CA VAL A 66 -8.66 -0.77 5.13
C VAL A 66 -7.22 -1.26 5.24
N SER A 67 -6.89 -1.99 6.32
CA SER A 67 -5.56 -2.58 6.52
C SER A 67 -5.22 -3.60 5.43
N LYS A 68 -6.19 -4.41 5.01
CA LYS A 68 -5.98 -5.40 3.95
C LYS A 68 -5.74 -4.72 2.60
N ILE A 69 -6.58 -3.77 2.22
CA ILE A 69 -6.43 -3.01 0.97
C ILE A 69 -5.08 -2.31 0.96
N HIS A 70 -4.74 -1.58 2.03
CA HIS A 70 -3.43 -0.93 2.15
C HIS A 70 -2.27 -1.91 1.93
N TYR A 71 -2.31 -3.08 2.58
CA TYR A 71 -1.27 -4.10 2.43
C TYR A 71 -1.20 -4.66 1.00
N ASP A 72 -2.33 -5.03 0.42
CA ASP A 72 -2.42 -5.62 -0.92
C ASP A 72 -1.93 -4.62 -1.98
N THR A 73 -2.36 -3.36 -1.89
CA THR A 73 -1.93 -2.25 -2.76
C THR A 73 -0.42 -1.99 -2.66
N VAL A 74 0.15 -1.88 -1.45
CA VAL A 74 1.61 -1.67 -1.28
C VAL A 74 2.39 -2.86 -1.85
N LEU A 75 1.91 -4.08 -1.65
CA LEU A 75 2.55 -5.27 -2.20
C LEU A 75 2.50 -5.30 -3.73
N GLU A 76 1.42 -4.83 -4.34
CA GLU A 76 1.31 -4.70 -5.79
C GLU A 76 2.28 -3.66 -6.35
N LEU A 77 2.35 -2.48 -5.73
CA LEU A 77 3.31 -1.43 -6.10
C LEU A 77 4.77 -1.90 -5.98
N LEU A 78 5.09 -2.73 -4.99
CA LEU A 78 6.45 -3.28 -4.80
C LEU A 78 6.83 -4.38 -5.79
N LYS A 79 5.87 -4.93 -6.53
CA LYS A 79 6.11 -5.97 -7.56
C LYS A 79 6.31 -5.39 -8.96
N LYS A 80 5.97 -4.10 -9.14
CA LYS A 80 6.22 -3.34 -10.36
C LYS A 80 7.71 -3.00 -10.46
#